data_AF-A0A950GW00-F1
#
_entry.id   AF-A0A950GW00-F1
#
_cell.length_a   1.000
_cell.length_b   1.000
_cell.length_c   1.000
_cell.angle_alpha   90.00
_cell.angle_beta   90.00
_cell.angle_gamma   90.00
#
_symmetry.space_group_name_H-M   'P 1'
#
loop_
_entity.id
_entity.type
_entity.pdbx_description
1 polymer ?
#
loop_
_entity_poly.entity_id
_entity_poly.type
_entity_poly.pdbx_seq_one_letter_code
_entity_poly.pdbx_strand_id
1 'polypeptide(L)' 'MPTAFVLSGGASLGACQAGMLEALFERRVRPDLLVGTSVGAINAAFVASRPRRCRRPANCSVSGAASGGDMSFQSVR' A
#
# COMPACT_ATOMS: atom_id res chain seq x y z
N MET A 1 4.88 16.58 -7.53
CA MET A 1 5.68 15.35 -7.69
C MET A 1 4.88 14.18 -7.14
N PRO A 2 4.68 13.09 -7.90
CA PRO A 2 3.99 11.90 -7.41
C PRO A 2 4.90 11.11 -6.46
N THR A 3 4.33 10.59 -5.37
CA THR A 3 5.03 9.77 -4.38
C THR A 3 4.48 8.35 -4.37
N ALA A 4 5.36 7.36 -4.44
CA ALA A 4 4.99 5.95 -4.47
C ALA A 4 5.47 5.24 -3.20
N PHE A 5 4.61 4.43 -2.58
CA PHE A 5 5.00 3.54 -1.50
C PHE A 5 5.13 2.12 -2.03
N VAL A 6 6.28 1.49 -1.79
CA VAL A 6 6.59 0.12 -2.21
C VAL A 6 6.76 -0.74 -0.97
N LEU A 7 5.84 -1.67 -0.77
CA LEU A 7 5.76 -2.53 0.40
C LEU A 7 6.15 -3.95 0.01
N SER A 8 7.40 -4.32 0.30
CA SER A 8 7.88 -5.67 0.01
C SER A 8 7.17 -6.73 0.88
N GLY A 9 7.20 -7.99 0.44
CA GLY A 9 6.78 -9.12 1.24
C GLY A 9 7.72 -9.39 2.42
N GLY A 10 7.20 -10.11 3.41
CA GLY A 10 7.95 -10.54 4.60
C GLY A 10 7.00 -10.70 5.78
N ALA A 11 6.62 -11.96 6.09
CA ALA A 11 5.57 -12.28 7.05
C ALA A 11 5.68 -11.47 8.37
N SER A 12 6.84 -11.54 9.03
CA SER A 12 7.08 -10.85 10.31
C SER A 12 7.27 -9.34 10.21
N LEU A 13 7.48 -8.79 8.99
CA LEU A 13 7.72 -7.36 8.77
C LEU A 13 6.42 -6.57 8.56
N GLY A 14 5.26 -7.25 8.48
CA GLY A 14 3.97 -6.61 8.24
C GLY A 14 3.60 -5.56 9.28
N ALA A 15 3.81 -5.86 10.56
CA ALA A 15 3.54 -4.94 11.67
C ALA A 15 4.49 -3.72 11.65
N CYS A 16 5.76 -3.94 11.32
CA CYS A 16 6.73 -2.85 11.16
C CYS A 16 6.33 -1.92 10.01
N GLN A 17 5.91 -2.47 8.88
CA GLN A 17 5.40 -1.67 7.75
C GLN A 17 4.19 -0.82 8.13
N ALA A 18 3.25 -1.36 8.93
CA ALA A 18 2.10 -0.60 9.40
C ALA A 18 2.52 0.60 10.27
N GLY A 19 3.51 0.41 11.17
CA GLY A 19 4.07 1.51 11.97
C GLY A 19 4.78 2.58 11.13
N MET A 20 5.54 2.17 10.10
CA MET A 20 6.17 3.10 9.16
C MET A 20 5.14 3.92 8.39
N LEU A 21 4.06 3.28 7.92
CA LEU A 21 2.97 3.95 7.24
C LEU A 21 2.28 4.97 8.16
N GLU A 22 2.03 4.63 9.42
CA GLU A 22 1.43 5.57 10.37
C GLU A 22 2.33 6.79 10.61
N ALA A 23 3.63 6.60 10.81
CA ALA A 23 4.59 7.70 10.98
C ALA A 23 4.65 8.62 9.74
N LEU A 24 4.57 8.06 8.53
CA LEU A 24 4.49 8.82 7.29
C LEU A 24 3.20 9.65 7.22
N PHE A 25 2.08 9.05 7.66
CA PHE A 25 0.79 9.71 7.67
C PHE A 25 0.66 10.83 8.70
N GLU A 26 1.29 10.69 9.86
CA GLU A 26 1.42 11.76 10.86
C GLU A 26 2.18 12.96 10.30
N ARG A 27 3.22 12.69 9.50
CA ARG A 27 4.01 13.72 8.80
C ARG A 27 3.33 14.26 7.54
N ARG A 28 2.08 13.88 7.28
CA ARG A 28 1.28 14.26 6.10
C ARG A 28 1.89 13.83 4.75
N VAL A 29 2.76 12.82 4.75
CA VAL A 29 3.24 12.19 3.53
C VAL A 29 2.15 11.25 3.03
N ARG A 30 1.59 11.53 1.86
CA ARG A 30 0.48 10.78 1.27
C ARG A 30 0.93 10.16 -0.05
N PRO A 31 0.80 8.84 -0.23
CA PRO A 31 1.13 8.21 -1.49
C PRO A 31 0.11 8.61 -2.56
N ASP A 32 0.63 8.77 -3.77
CA ASP A 32 -0.13 8.85 -5.02
C ASP A 32 -0.14 7.48 -5.75
N LEU A 33 0.75 6.55 -5.36
CA LEU A 33 0.82 5.18 -5.89
C LEU A 33 1.18 4.18 -4.77
N LEU A 34 0.55 3.00 -4.78
CA LEU A 34 0.81 1.93 -3.83
C LEU A 34 1.18 0.64 -4.57
N VAL A 35 2.33 0.08 -4.24
CA VAL A 35 2.82 -1.19 -4.79
C VAL A 35 3.15 -2.11 -3.63
N GLY A 36 2.74 -3.37 -3.69
CA GLY A 36 3.15 -4.32 -2.64
C GLY A 36 3.15 -5.78 -3.04
N THR A 37 3.86 -6.63 -2.30
CA THR A 37 3.88 -8.08 -2.53
C THR A 37 3.63 -8.84 -1.22
N SER A 38 2.92 -9.97 -1.27
CA SER A 38 2.55 -10.76 -0.09
C SER A 38 1.86 -9.90 0.99
N VAL A 39 2.36 -9.92 2.23
CA VAL A 39 1.89 -9.05 3.33
C VAL A 39 1.94 -7.56 2.97
N GLY A 40 2.91 -7.13 2.16
CA GLY A 40 2.98 -5.77 1.66
C GLY A 40 1.83 -5.39 0.73
N ALA A 41 1.29 -6.34 -0.05
CA ALA A 41 0.10 -6.11 -0.87
C ALA A 41 -1.16 -5.92 0.00
N ILE A 42 -1.26 -6.67 1.09
CA ILE A 42 -2.37 -6.52 2.07
C ILE A 42 -2.31 -5.14 2.73
N ASN A 43 -1.13 -4.72 3.18
CA ASN A 43 -0.93 -3.39 3.76
C ASN A 43 -1.24 -2.27 2.74
N ALA A 44 -0.81 -2.43 1.49
CA ALA A 44 -1.11 -1.49 0.41
C ALA A 44 -2.62 -1.38 0.14
N ALA A 45 -3.33 -2.51 0.04
CA ALA A 45 -4.77 -2.54 -0.16
C ALA A 45 -5.54 -1.90 1.01
N PHE A 46 -5.11 -2.19 2.25
CA PHE A 46 -5.70 -1.59 3.45
C PHE A 46 -5.58 -0.06 3.44
N VAL A 47 -4.40 0.46 3.12
CA VAL A 47 -4.17 1.90 2.99
C VAL A 47 -5.03 2.50 1.87
N ALA A 48 -5.10 1.84 0.71
CA ALA A 48 -5.85 2.33 -0.44
C ALA A 48 -7.37 2.38 -0.20
N SER A 49 -7.91 1.42 0.56
CA SER A 49 -9.34 1.38 0.92
C SER A 49 -9.79 2.56 1.78
N ARG A 50 -8.86 3.32 2.37
CA ARG A 50 -9.15 4.45 3.25
C ARG A 50 -9.02 5.78 2.49
N PRO A 51 -10.15 6.44 2.14
CA PRO A 51 -10.15 7.63 1.29
C PRO A 51 -9.42 8.85 1.89
N ARG A 52 -9.15 8.85 3.21
CA ARG A 52 -8.40 9.94 3.88
C ARG A 52 -6.88 9.76 3.91
N ARG A 53 -6.38 8.55 3.61
CA ARG A 53 -4.96 8.19 3.77
C ARG A 53 -4.21 8.08 2.43
N CYS A 54 -4.92 7.79 1.35
CA CYS A 54 -4.41 7.86 -0.02
C CYS A 54 -4.92 9.14 -0.71
N ARG A 55 -4.02 9.94 -1.27
CA ARG A 55 -4.40 11.10 -2.08
C ARG A 55 -4.66 10.56 -3.49
N ARG A 56 -5.91 10.49 -3.93
CA ARG A 56 -6.27 9.89 -5.22
C ARG A 56 -6.04 10.89 -6.37
N PRO A 57 -4.96 10.78 -7.17
CA PRO A 57 -4.87 11.48 -8.44
C PRO A 57 -5.65 10.67 -9.49
N ALA A 58 -5.88 11.23 -10.68
CA ALA A 58 -6.62 10.55 -11.75
C ALA A 58 -6.02 9.20 -12.22
N ASN A 59 -4.84 8.81 -11.73
CA ASN A 59 -4.10 7.60 -12.07
C ASN A 59 -3.64 6.77 -10.86
N CYS A 60 -4.28 6.91 -9.69
CA CYS A 60 -3.94 6.14 -8.49
C CYS A 60 -4.23 4.65 -8.73
N SER A 61 -3.20 3.81 -8.89
CA SER A 61 -3.38 2.36 -8.99
C SER A 61 -2.73 1.64 -7.81
N VAL A 62 -3.39 0.60 -7.32
CA VAL A 62 -2.81 -0.33 -6.35
C VAL A 62 -2.44 -1.59 -7.08
N SER A 63 -1.17 -1.96 -7.12
CA SER A 63 -0.70 -3.19 -7.76
C SER A 63 0.05 -4.06 -6.76
N GLY A 64 -0.37 -5.33 -6.61
CA GLY A 64 0.33 -6.28 -5.78
C GLY A 64 -0.10 -7.74 -5.91
N ALA A 65 0.84 -8.66 -5.67
CA ALA A 65 0.59 -10.10 -5.72
C ALA A 65 0.92 -10.72 -4.35
N ALA A 66 -0.03 -11.42 -3.74
CA ALA A 66 0.21 -12.21 -2.52
C ALA A 66 -0.01 -13.69 -2.82
N SER A 67 1.09 -14.45 -2.90
CA SER A 67 1.05 -15.88 -3.20
C SER A 67 0.83 -16.71 -1.92
N GLY A 68 -0.33 -17.34 -1.86
CA GLY A 68 -0.78 -18.29 -0.83
C GLY A 68 -2.30 -18.39 -0.83
N GLY A 69 -2.87 -19.34 -1.58
CA GLY A 69 -4.32 -19.52 -1.77
C GLY A 69 -4.79 -18.93 -3.09
N ASP A 70 -5.13 -17.63 -3.12
CA ASP A 70 -5.45 -16.82 -4.30
C ASP A 70 -5.72 -15.35 -3.92
N MET A 71 -4.68 -14.60 -3.49
CA MET A 71 -4.79 -13.14 -3.29
C MET A 71 -4.20 -12.36 -4.49
N SER A 72 -5.05 -12.07 -5.47
CA SER A 72 -4.72 -11.23 -6.65
C SER A 72 -5.14 -9.77 -6.44
N PHE A 73 -4.20 -8.81 -6.46
CA PHE A 73 -4.50 -7.36 -6.54
C PHE A 73 -3.96 -6.76 -7.84
N GLN A 74 -4.79 -6.76 -8.89
CA GLN A 74 -4.56 -5.96 -10.09
C GLN A 74 -5.29 -4.62 -9.99
N SER A 75 -4.52 -3.52 -10.10
CA SER A 75 -4.93 -2.13 -10.31
C SER A 75 -6.37 -1.77 -9.89
N VAL A 76 -6.56 -1.37 -8.63
CA VAL A 76 -7.78 -0.63 -8.26
C VAL A 76 -7.71 0.73 -8.97
N ARG A 77 -8.54 0.95 -10.01
CA ARG A 77 -8.66 2.23 -10.73
C ARG A 77 -9.50 3.23 -9.93
#